data_AF-E2AY51-F1
#
_entry.id   AF-E2AY51-F1
#
_cell.length_a   1.000
_cell.length_b   1.000
_cell.length_c   1.000
_cell.angle_alpha   90.00
_cell.angle_beta   90.00
_cell.angle_gamma   90.00
#
_symmetry.space_group_name_H-M   'P 1'
#
loop_
_entity.id
_entity.type
_entity.pdbx_description
1 polymer ?
#
loop_
_entity_poly.entity_id
_entity_poly.type
_entity_poly.pdbx_seq_one_letter_code
_entity_poly.pdbx_strand_id
1 'polypeptide(L)'
;MLLGASRKPLIPAENVILAIIILNIQCWKRVYETLYVSVFSDQKMNLSTYFIGFIHYAGIFLCIIGESKGFDKDSHASLLLHKLTIIELICMLICLWSSYVQLKSNFILAGLRKNQHGDVVTKEHKIPFGGLFEYTSNPLQFTEIIIYIMLSVILWQASTFHYITIWVIINQLGCAILSHEWYHKTFKNYPKERKILIPYIW
;
A
#
# COMPACT_ATOMS: atom_id res chain seq x y z
N MET A 1 27.26 -7.95 16.37
CA MET A 1 27.46 -8.01 14.91
C MET A 1 26.92 -9.37 14.45
N LEU A 2 25.62 -9.47 14.20
CA LEU A 2 24.87 -10.72 13.98
C LEU A 2 24.60 -11.00 12.48
N LEU A 3 25.25 -10.27 11.59
CA LEU A 3 25.07 -10.40 10.15
C LEU A 3 26.43 -10.69 9.52
N GLY A 4 26.53 -11.85 8.85
CA GLY A 4 27.77 -12.47 8.40
C GLY A 4 28.61 -11.62 7.46
N ALA A 5 29.92 -11.91 7.45
CA ALA A 5 31.00 -11.17 6.79
C ALA A 5 30.96 -11.13 5.25
N SER A 6 29.86 -11.55 4.61
CA SER A 6 29.72 -11.60 3.14
C SER A 6 28.41 -10.94 2.69
N ARG A 7 28.06 -9.80 3.27
CA ARG A 7 26.99 -8.95 2.74
C ARG A 7 27.55 -8.21 1.53
N LYS A 8 27.01 -8.45 0.33
CA LYS A 8 27.18 -7.52 -0.80
C LYS A 8 26.16 -6.41 -0.61
N PRO A 9 26.55 -5.20 -0.20
CA PRO A 9 25.57 -4.14 -0.06
C PRO A 9 25.23 -3.60 -1.45
N LEU A 10 23.97 -3.70 -1.84
CA LEU A 10 23.55 -3.53 -3.24
C LEU A 10 22.89 -2.16 -3.47
N ILE A 11 22.23 -1.61 -2.46
CA ILE A 11 21.37 -0.43 -2.61
C ILE A 11 22.06 0.82 -2.03
N PRO A 12 22.10 1.96 -2.76
CA PRO A 12 22.55 3.24 -2.21
C PRO A 12 21.75 3.66 -0.98
N ALA A 13 22.39 4.35 -0.04
CA ALA A 13 21.75 4.79 1.20
C ALA A 13 20.59 5.76 0.95
N GLU A 14 20.69 6.56 -0.12
CA GLU A 14 19.69 7.54 -0.54
C GLU A 14 18.37 6.86 -0.92
N ASN A 15 18.41 5.80 -1.72
CA ASN A 15 17.24 5.01 -2.13
C ASN A 15 16.61 4.28 -0.93
N VAL A 16 17.43 3.80 -0.01
CA VAL A 16 16.98 3.16 1.23
C VAL A 16 16.23 4.16 2.10
N ILE A 17 16.81 5.35 2.32
CA ILE A 17 16.16 6.41 3.10
C ILE A 17 14.87 6.86 2.43
N LEU A 18 14.88 7.05 1.10
CA LEU A 18 13.69 7.38 0.33
C LEU A 18 12.57 6.34 0.51
N ALA A 19 12.88 5.05 0.35
CA ALA A 19 11.92 3.97 0.55
C ALA A 19 11.38 3.93 1.99
N ILE A 20 12.25 4.13 2.99
CA ILE A 20 11.85 4.19 4.40
C ILE A 20 10.92 5.38 4.66
N ILE A 21 11.19 6.55 4.07
CA ILE A 21 10.31 7.73 4.20
C ILE A 21 8.93 7.44 3.60
N ILE A 22 8.87 6.91 2.38
CA ILE A 22 7.61 6.55 1.71
C ILE A 22 6.84 5.52 2.53
N LEU A 23 7.50 4.48 3.02
CA LEU A 23 6.89 3.45 3.87
C LEU A 23 6.40 4.00 5.20
N ASN A 24 7.13 4.93 5.82
CA ASN A 24 6.68 5.59 7.04
C ASN A 24 5.41 6.41 6.80
N ILE A 25 5.37 7.18 5.71
CA ILE A 25 4.16 7.94 5.32
C ILE A 25 2.98 6.96 5.12
N GLN A 26 3.20 5.86 4.41
CA GLN A 26 2.17 4.85 4.16
C GLN A 26 1.68 4.20 5.48
N CYS A 27 2.59 3.86 6.39
CA CYS A 27 2.26 3.28 7.69
C CYS A 27 1.48 4.27 8.57
N TRP A 28 1.94 5.52 8.69
CA TRP A 28 1.25 6.54 9.48
C TRP A 28 -0.13 6.86 8.91
N LYS A 29 -0.25 6.95 7.58
CA LYS A 29 -1.55 7.08 6.91
C LYS A 29 -2.47 5.92 7.25
N ARG A 30 -1.97 4.67 7.22
CA ARG A 30 -2.76 3.49 7.60
C ARG A 30 -3.22 3.48 9.04
N VAL A 31 -2.35 3.92 9.95
CA VAL A 31 -2.70 4.09 11.37
C VAL A 31 -3.82 5.13 11.50
N TYR A 32 -3.67 6.28 10.85
CA TYR A 32 -4.70 7.31 10.82
C TYR A 32 -6.03 6.81 10.24
N GLU A 33 -5.97 6.12 9.09
CA GLU A 33 -7.14 5.53 8.44
C GLU A 33 -7.85 4.53 9.36
N THR A 34 -7.10 3.73 10.11
CA THR A 34 -7.65 2.71 11.01
C THR A 34 -8.29 3.32 12.25
N LEU A 35 -7.65 4.35 12.83
CA LEU A 35 -8.09 4.95 14.08
C LEU A 35 -9.22 5.97 13.91
N TYR A 36 -9.22 6.72 12.80
CA TYR A 36 -10.10 7.91 12.67
C TYR A 36 -11.04 7.85 11.46
N VAL A 37 -10.67 7.17 10.38
CA VAL A 37 -11.46 7.18 9.14
C VAL A 37 -12.39 5.97 9.07
N SER A 38 -11.81 4.79 9.19
CA SER A 38 -12.44 3.50 8.90
C SER A 38 -13.55 3.19 9.89
N VAL A 39 -14.67 2.73 9.36
CA VAL A 39 -15.77 2.16 10.14
C VAL A 39 -15.82 0.68 9.80
N PHE A 40 -15.45 -0.18 10.73
CA PHE A 40 -15.41 -1.62 10.51
C PHE A 40 -16.81 -2.24 10.67
N SER A 41 -17.11 -3.25 9.86
CA SER A 41 -18.30 -4.08 10.03
C SER A 41 -18.09 -5.07 11.19
N ASP A 42 -19.12 -5.84 11.55
CA ASP A 42 -19.00 -6.84 12.62
C ASP A 42 -18.21 -8.11 12.18
N GLN A 43 -17.67 -8.10 10.97
CA GLN A 43 -16.79 -9.16 10.46
C GLN A 43 -15.43 -9.10 11.19
N LYS A 44 -14.96 -10.26 11.65
CA LYS A 44 -13.67 -10.38 12.35
C LYS A 44 -12.61 -10.95 11.43
N MET A 45 -11.40 -10.41 11.53
CA MET A 45 -10.24 -10.94 10.82
C MET A 45 -9.74 -12.21 11.53
N ASN A 46 -9.31 -13.19 10.74
CA ASN A 46 -8.68 -14.40 11.27
C ASN A 46 -7.34 -14.04 11.96
N LEU A 47 -7.07 -14.65 13.11
CA LEU A 47 -5.86 -14.41 13.90
C LEU A 47 -4.57 -14.73 13.13
N SER A 48 -4.56 -15.78 12.29
CA SER A 48 -3.42 -16.13 11.45
C SER A 48 -3.12 -15.02 10.44
N THR A 49 -4.16 -14.44 9.82
CA THR A 49 -4.02 -13.30 8.90
C THR A 49 -3.46 -12.08 9.61
N TYR A 50 -3.83 -11.85 10.87
CA TYR A 50 -3.26 -10.79 11.69
C TYR A 50 -1.75 -10.96 11.91
N PHE A 51 -1.32 -12.16 12.30
CA PHE A 51 0.10 -12.45 12.50
C PHE A 51 0.92 -12.35 11.21
N ILE A 52 0.37 -12.80 10.07
CA ILE A 52 1.02 -12.63 8.76
C ILE A 52 1.26 -11.15 8.48
N GLY A 53 0.31 -10.27 8.82
CA GLY A 53 0.47 -8.81 8.68
C GLY A 53 1.65 -8.29 9.49
N PHE A 54 1.80 -8.71 10.75
CA PHE A 54 2.94 -8.32 11.58
C PHE A 54 4.28 -8.77 10.99
N ILE A 55 4.36 -10.03 10.56
CA ILE A 55 5.54 -10.60 9.91
C ILE A 55 5.88 -9.82 8.63
N HIS A 56 4.87 -9.47 7.83
CA HIS A 56 5.04 -8.71 6.58
C HIS A 56 5.68 -7.34 6.83
N TYR A 57 5.14 -6.56 7.77
CA TYR A 57 5.69 -5.22 8.07
C TYR A 57 7.10 -5.30 8.68
N ALA A 58 7.34 -6.22 9.61
CA ALA A 58 8.68 -6.43 10.16
C ALA A 58 9.67 -6.88 9.07
N GLY A 59 9.23 -7.80 8.21
CA GLY A 59 10.00 -8.34 7.08
C GLY A 59 10.41 -7.25 6.08
N ILE A 60 9.52 -6.32 5.74
CA ILE A 60 9.83 -5.19 4.84
C ILE A 60 11.03 -4.39 5.35
N PHE A 61 10.98 -3.94 6.60
CA PHE A 61 12.07 -3.12 7.16
C PHE A 61 13.37 -3.91 7.25
N LEU A 62 13.29 -5.18 7.65
CA LEU A 62 14.47 -6.07 7.70
C LEU A 62 15.10 -6.28 6.33
N CYS A 63 14.29 -6.46 5.27
CA CYS A 63 14.81 -6.66 3.92
C CYS A 63 15.50 -5.39 3.39
N ILE A 64 14.89 -4.23 3.58
CA ILE A 64 15.46 -2.95 3.16
C ILE A 64 16.78 -2.67 3.90
N ILE A 65 16.78 -2.83 5.23
CA ILE A 65 17.98 -2.62 6.06
C ILE A 65 19.03 -3.71 5.83
N GLY A 66 18.61 -4.90 5.40
CA GLY A 66 19.47 -6.06 5.10
C GLY A 66 20.15 -6.02 3.73
N GLU A 67 19.64 -5.23 2.78
CA GLU A 67 20.25 -5.07 1.43
C GLU A 67 20.89 -3.68 1.19
N SER A 68 20.75 -2.73 2.13
CA SER A 68 21.42 -1.42 2.12
C SER A 68 22.96 -1.44 2.12
N LYS A 69 23.58 -0.46 1.45
CA LYS A 69 24.94 0.00 1.77
C LYS A 69 24.88 0.68 3.14
N GLY A 70 25.81 0.30 4.01
CA GLY A 70 25.88 0.84 5.38
C GLY A 70 25.83 2.38 5.36
N PHE A 71 25.22 2.96 6.39
CA PHE A 71 25.16 4.42 6.50
C PHE A 71 26.52 4.92 6.96
N ASP A 72 27.26 5.59 6.07
CA ASP A 72 28.49 6.29 6.46
C ASP A 72 28.15 7.39 7.46
N LYS A 73 28.94 7.49 8.54
CA LYS A 73 28.71 8.42 9.67
C LYS A 73 28.66 9.90 9.26
N ASP A 74 29.17 10.24 8.08
CA ASP A 74 29.29 11.62 7.60
C ASP A 74 28.21 12.03 6.57
N SER A 75 27.22 11.16 6.31
CA SER A 75 26.18 11.44 5.31
C SER A 75 25.08 12.36 5.88
N HIS A 76 25.32 13.67 5.82
CA HIS A 76 24.32 14.68 6.16
C HIS A 76 23.12 14.63 5.21
N ALA A 77 21.90 14.70 5.76
CA ALA A 77 20.62 14.64 5.04
C ALA A 77 20.45 15.73 3.94
N SER A 78 21.24 16.80 3.98
CA SER A 78 21.20 17.89 2.99
C SER A 78 21.71 17.47 1.59
N LEU A 79 22.43 16.36 1.49
CA LEU A 79 22.97 15.85 0.21
C LEU A 79 22.03 14.82 -0.47
N LEU A 80 20.91 14.48 0.18
CA LEU A 80 20.04 13.36 -0.18
C LEU A 80 19.20 13.61 -1.43
N LEU A 81 18.70 14.83 -1.63
CA LEU A 81 17.86 15.17 -2.78
C LEU A 81 18.67 15.33 -4.08
N HIS A 82 19.92 15.80 -4.00
CA HIS A 82 20.73 16.04 -5.20
C HIS A 82 21.17 14.73 -5.89
N LYS A 83 21.31 13.64 -5.11
CA LYS A 83 21.73 12.34 -5.65
C LYS A 83 20.59 11.49 -6.21
N LEU A 84 19.34 11.88 -5.99
CA LEU A 84 18.20 11.13 -6.52
C LEU A 84 18.11 11.31 -8.03
N THR A 85 17.88 10.21 -8.72
CA THR A 85 17.60 10.21 -10.15
C THR A 85 16.18 10.73 -10.41
N ILE A 86 15.94 11.23 -11.62
CA ILE A 86 14.60 11.64 -12.06
C ILE A 86 13.60 10.48 -11.95
N ILE A 87 14.05 9.24 -12.18
CA ILE A 87 13.23 8.04 -12.05
C ILE A 87 12.74 7.88 -10.61
N GLU A 88 13.62 7.99 -9.62
CA GLU A 88 13.27 7.89 -8.20
C GLU A 88 12.30 8.99 -7.76
N LEU A 89 12.46 10.21 -8.27
CA LEU A 89 11.53 11.30 -8.02
C LEU A 89 10.15 11.02 -8.63
N ILE A 90 10.09 10.51 -9.85
CA ILE A 90 8.82 10.11 -10.49
C ILE A 90 8.15 8.99 -9.68
N CYS A 91 8.90 7.96 -9.29
CA CYS A 91 8.38 6.88 -8.44
C CYS A 91 7.86 7.39 -7.10
N MET A 92 8.57 8.32 -6.46
CA MET A 92 8.13 8.97 -5.22
C MET A 92 6.79 9.69 -5.43
N LEU A 93 6.67 10.50 -6.48
CA LEU A 93 5.43 11.24 -6.78
C LEU A 93 4.26 10.28 -7.04
N ILE A 94 4.49 9.19 -7.78
CA ILE A 94 3.47 8.16 -8.02
C ILE A 94 3.06 7.48 -6.70
N CYS A 95 4.01 7.16 -5.81
CA CYS A 95 3.71 6.60 -4.48
C CYS A 95 2.83 7.54 -3.65
N LEU A 96 3.16 8.83 -3.61
CA LEU A 96 2.40 9.83 -2.86
C LEU A 96 1.00 10.03 -3.46
N TRP A 97 0.89 10.09 -4.78
CA TRP A 97 -0.39 10.14 -5.49
C TRP A 97 -1.25 8.92 -5.19
N SER A 98 -0.71 7.70 -5.33
CA SER A 98 -1.43 6.47 -5.01
C SER A 98 -1.85 6.41 -3.54
N SER A 99 -1.01 6.88 -2.62
CA SER A 99 -1.34 6.96 -1.19
C SER A 99 -2.51 7.92 -0.92
N TYR A 100 -2.52 9.07 -1.60
CA TYR A 100 -3.61 10.04 -1.53
C TYR A 100 -4.92 9.47 -2.10
N VAL A 101 -4.87 8.82 -3.27
CA VAL A 101 -6.03 8.17 -3.87
C VAL A 101 -6.59 7.08 -2.94
N GLN A 102 -5.71 6.28 -2.33
CA GLN A 102 -6.10 5.26 -1.36
C GLN A 102 -6.82 5.88 -0.15
N LEU A 103 -6.31 7.00 0.39
CA LEU A 103 -6.96 7.73 1.49
C LEU A 103 -8.34 8.27 1.08
N LYS A 104 -8.44 8.87 -0.10
CA LYS A 104 -9.72 9.36 -0.64
C LYS A 104 -10.74 8.22 -0.79
N SER A 105 -10.31 7.06 -1.27
CA SER A 105 -11.16 5.86 -1.34
C SER A 105 -11.63 5.39 0.05
N ASN A 106 -10.78 5.45 1.07
CA ASN A 106 -11.18 5.13 2.44
C ASN A 106 -12.21 6.12 3.01
N PHE A 107 -12.08 7.42 2.71
CA PHE A 107 -13.11 8.40 3.08
C PHE A 107 -14.46 8.11 2.41
N ILE A 108 -14.46 7.69 1.13
CA ILE A 108 -15.69 7.28 0.44
C ILE A 108 -16.34 6.10 1.16
N LEU A 109 -15.56 5.05 1.47
CA LEU A 109 -16.07 3.87 2.19
C LEU A 109 -16.60 4.21 3.58
N ALA A 110 -15.91 5.06 4.32
CA ALA A 110 -16.36 5.53 5.63
C ALA A 110 -17.66 6.35 5.52
N GLY A 111 -17.77 7.20 4.49
CA GLY A 111 -18.95 8.03 4.23
C GLY A 111 -20.22 7.23 3.96
N LEU A 112 -20.11 6.00 3.45
CA LEU A 112 -21.28 5.11 3.28
C LEU A 112 -21.92 4.68 4.62
N ARG A 113 -21.14 4.75 5.70
CA ARG A 113 -21.48 4.29 7.05
C ARG A 113 -21.68 5.42 8.05
N LYS A 114 -21.33 6.67 7.69
CA LYS A 114 -21.45 7.86 8.53
C LYS A 114 -22.56 8.80 8.03
N ASN A 115 -23.18 9.57 8.92
CA ASN A 115 -24.06 10.68 8.57
C ASN A 115 -23.26 11.97 8.26
N GLN A 116 -23.95 13.06 7.94
CA GLN A 116 -23.34 14.38 7.70
C GLN A 116 -22.62 14.97 8.93
N HIS A 117 -22.98 14.52 10.14
CA HIS A 117 -22.36 14.94 11.39
C HIS A 117 -21.14 14.07 11.79
N GLY A 118 -20.86 13.00 11.03
CA GLY A 118 -19.76 12.08 11.28
C GLY A 118 -20.10 10.85 12.13
N ASP A 119 -21.33 10.73 12.61
CA ASP A 119 -21.76 9.60 13.45
C ASP A 119 -21.98 8.34 12.61
N VAL A 120 -21.61 7.18 13.16
CA VAL A 120 -21.83 5.89 12.52
C VAL A 120 -23.31 5.55 12.56
N VAL A 121 -23.96 5.51 11.39
CA VAL A 121 -25.39 5.20 11.25
C VAL A 121 -25.67 3.76 10.85
N THR A 122 -24.70 3.09 10.22
CA THR A 122 -24.82 1.68 9.85
C THR A 122 -23.46 1.02 9.70
N LYS A 123 -23.41 -0.28 9.97
CA LYS A 123 -22.25 -1.14 9.68
C LYS A 123 -22.43 -2.01 8.44
N GLU A 124 -23.58 -1.91 7.80
CA GLU A 124 -23.88 -2.67 6.60
C GLU A 124 -22.97 -2.27 5.44
N HIS A 125 -22.84 -3.17 4.47
CA HIS A 125 -22.11 -2.89 3.25
C HIS A 125 -23.03 -2.19 2.26
N LYS A 126 -22.49 -1.18 1.58
CA LYS A 126 -23.16 -0.47 0.48
C LYS A 126 -22.22 -0.41 -0.71
N ILE A 127 -22.77 -0.15 -1.89
CA ILE A 127 -21.98 0.03 -3.10
C ILE A 127 -21.31 1.43 -3.05
N PRO A 128 -19.98 1.53 -3.06
CA PRO A 128 -19.29 2.82 -3.13
C PRO A 128 -19.43 3.44 -4.50
N PHE A 129 -19.52 4.77 -4.57
CA PHE A 129 -19.49 5.55 -5.81
C PHE A 129 -18.54 6.75 -5.63
N GLY A 130 -18.00 7.27 -6.74
CA GLY A 130 -17.08 8.40 -6.76
C GLY A 130 -15.61 7.99 -6.86
N GLY A 131 -14.82 8.83 -7.54
CA GLY A 131 -13.39 8.60 -7.73
C GLY A 131 -13.11 7.30 -8.49
N LEU A 132 -12.10 6.54 -8.07
CA LEU A 132 -11.78 5.28 -8.77
C LEU A 132 -12.87 4.21 -8.64
N PHE A 133 -13.80 4.33 -7.68
CA PHE A 133 -14.91 3.38 -7.57
C PHE A 133 -15.86 3.43 -8.78
N GLU A 134 -15.81 4.48 -9.60
CA GLU A 134 -16.57 4.53 -10.85
C GLU A 134 -16.04 3.53 -11.88
N TYR A 135 -14.74 3.23 -11.85
CA TYR A 135 -14.08 2.40 -12.85
C TYR A 135 -13.71 1.01 -12.33
N THR A 136 -13.29 0.92 -11.07
CA THR A 136 -12.80 -0.31 -10.45
C THR A 136 -13.46 -0.59 -9.11
N SER A 137 -13.65 -1.86 -8.81
CA SER A 137 -14.27 -2.32 -7.57
C SER A 137 -13.31 -2.21 -6.38
N ASN A 138 -12.01 -2.32 -6.65
CA ASN A 138 -10.96 -2.47 -5.63
C ASN A 138 -9.85 -1.42 -5.79
N PRO A 139 -10.16 -0.11 -5.68
CA PRO A 139 -9.16 0.95 -5.84
C PRO A 139 -8.07 0.92 -4.76
N LEU A 140 -8.38 0.43 -3.56
CA LEU A 140 -7.41 0.30 -2.47
C LEU A 140 -6.33 -0.73 -2.79
N GLN A 141 -6.73 -1.87 -3.34
CA GLN A 141 -5.83 -2.94 -3.76
C GLN A 141 -4.99 -2.49 -4.95
N PHE A 142 -5.59 -1.79 -5.91
CA PHE A 142 -4.90 -1.26 -7.09
C PHE A 142 -3.80 -0.26 -6.71
N THR A 143 -4.14 0.72 -5.87
CA THR A 143 -3.18 1.73 -5.40
C THR A 143 -2.06 1.12 -4.56
N GLU A 144 -2.36 0.09 -3.75
CA GLU A 144 -1.35 -0.64 -3.00
C GLU A 144 -0.32 -1.32 -3.91
N ILE A 145 -0.80 -2.00 -4.96
CA ILE A 145 0.06 -2.65 -5.96
C ILE A 145 1.00 -1.62 -6.59
N ILE A 146 0.48 -0.45 -6.98
CA ILE A 146 1.30 0.63 -7.56
C ILE A 146 2.40 1.06 -6.60
N ILE A 147 2.08 1.28 -5.31
CA ILE A 147 3.06 1.70 -4.31
C ILE A 147 4.21 0.69 -4.21
N TYR A 148 3.91 -0.61 -4.15
CA TYR A 148 4.95 -1.64 -4.05
C TYR A 148 5.78 -1.80 -5.33
N ILE A 149 5.17 -1.67 -6.51
CA ILE A 149 5.90 -1.68 -7.77
C ILE A 149 6.88 -0.49 -7.81
N MET A 150 6.44 0.71 -7.44
CA MET A 150 7.31 1.89 -7.40
C MET A 150 8.43 1.76 -6.36
N LEU A 151 8.16 1.19 -5.18
CA LEU A 151 9.19 0.88 -4.20
C LEU A 151 10.20 -0.16 -4.72
N SER A 152 9.74 -1.16 -5.48
CA SER A 152 10.62 -2.12 -6.17
C SER A 152 11.55 -1.45 -7.17
N VAL A 153 11.05 -0.44 -7.89
CA VAL A 153 11.87 0.34 -8.83
C VAL A 153 12.89 1.20 -8.09
N ILE A 154 12.50 1.88 -7.00
CA ILE A 154 13.43 2.64 -6.15
C ILE A 154 14.51 1.72 -5.57
N LEU A 155 14.13 0.52 -5.16
CA LEU A 155 15.00 -0.50 -4.59
C LEU A 155 15.43 -1.53 -5.66
N TRP A 156 15.74 -1.09 -6.88
CA TRP A 156 15.97 -2.01 -8.02
C TRP A 156 16.97 -3.13 -7.77
N GLN A 157 18.05 -2.83 -7.02
CA GLN A 157 19.11 -3.79 -6.70
C GLN A 157 18.77 -4.71 -5.50
N ALA A 158 17.60 -4.55 -4.90
CA ALA A 158 17.10 -5.28 -3.74
C ALA A 158 16.35 -6.55 -4.18
N SER A 159 17.09 -7.64 -4.37
CA SER A 159 16.51 -8.92 -4.78
C SER A 159 15.40 -9.40 -3.84
N THR A 160 15.59 -9.20 -2.53
CA THR A 160 14.65 -9.66 -1.51
C THR A 160 13.35 -8.86 -1.56
N PHE A 161 13.45 -7.55 -1.81
CA PHE A 161 12.28 -6.68 -1.91
C PHE A 161 11.39 -7.02 -3.12
N HIS A 162 11.96 -7.47 -4.24
CA HIS A 162 11.16 -7.90 -5.40
C HIS A 162 10.25 -9.09 -5.07
N TYR A 163 10.71 -10.04 -4.23
CA TYR A 163 9.86 -11.14 -3.77
C TYR A 163 8.70 -10.63 -2.90
N ILE A 164 8.95 -9.63 -2.04
CA ILE A 164 7.89 -8.97 -1.27
C ILE A 164 6.88 -8.30 -2.21
N THR A 165 7.35 -7.58 -3.23
CA THR A 165 6.47 -6.94 -4.22
C THR A 165 5.60 -7.97 -4.93
N ILE A 166 6.17 -9.09 -5.38
CA ILE A 166 5.41 -10.19 -6.03
C ILE A 166 4.36 -10.76 -5.06
N TRP A 167 4.75 -11.02 -3.81
CA TRP A 167 3.83 -11.49 -2.77
C TRP A 167 2.65 -10.53 -2.58
N VAL A 168 2.91 -9.23 -2.48
CA VAL A 168 1.87 -8.21 -2.34
C VAL A 168 0.96 -8.18 -3.57
N ILE A 169 1.52 -8.25 -4.78
CA ILE A 169 0.73 -8.28 -6.01
C ILE A 169 -0.25 -9.47 -5.98
N ILE A 170 0.25 -10.67 -5.70
CA ILE A 170 -0.58 -11.88 -5.66
C ILE A 170 -1.67 -11.77 -4.59
N ASN A 171 -1.31 -11.32 -3.38
CA ASN A 171 -2.26 -11.16 -2.27
C ASN A 171 -3.37 -10.14 -2.59
N GLN A 172 -2.98 -8.99 -3.15
CA GLN A 172 -3.93 -7.92 -3.49
C GLN A 172 -4.83 -8.30 -4.66
N LEU A 173 -4.31 -9.04 -5.65
CA LEU A 173 -5.10 -9.60 -6.76
C LEU A 173 -6.15 -10.59 -6.23
N GLY A 174 -5.75 -11.54 -5.39
CA GLY A 174 -6.66 -12.50 -4.78
C GLY A 174 -7.77 -11.81 -3.97
N CYS A 175 -7.40 -10.83 -3.14
CA CYS A 175 -8.36 -10.04 -2.38
C CYS A 175 -9.34 -9.26 -3.29
N ALA A 176 -8.84 -8.68 -4.39
CA ALA A 176 -9.67 -7.93 -5.33
C ALA A 176 -10.69 -8.82 -6.05
N ILE A 177 -10.28 -10.01 -6.52
CA ILE A 177 -11.17 -10.97 -7.17
C ILE A 177 -12.29 -11.40 -6.21
N LEU A 178 -11.93 -11.84 -4.99
CA LEU A 178 -12.90 -12.28 -3.99
C LEU A 178 -13.88 -11.16 -3.62
N SER A 179 -13.39 -9.94 -3.46
CA SER A 179 -14.22 -8.78 -3.14
C SER A 179 -15.18 -8.44 -4.29
N HIS A 180 -14.70 -8.47 -5.53
CA HIS A 180 -15.52 -8.21 -6.71
C HIS A 180 -16.63 -9.26 -6.88
N GLU A 181 -16.30 -10.54 -6.75
CA GLU A 181 -17.29 -11.61 -6.77
C GLU A 181 -18.33 -11.46 -5.65
N TRP A 182 -17.87 -11.10 -4.45
CA TRP A 182 -18.74 -10.87 -3.31
C TRP A 182 -19.72 -9.72 -3.58
N TYR A 183 -19.27 -8.62 -4.19
CA TYR A 183 -20.15 -7.52 -4.59
C TYR A 183 -21.23 -7.97 -5.59
N HIS A 184 -20.85 -8.76 -6.61
CA HIS A 184 -21.79 -9.31 -7.59
C HIS A 184 -22.81 -10.28 -6.98
N LYS A 185 -22.38 -11.12 -6.03
CA LYS A 185 -23.26 -12.07 -5.33
C LYS A 185 -24.21 -11.36 -4.34
N THR A 186 -23.75 -10.28 -3.72
CA THR A 186 -24.49 -9.58 -2.66
C THR A 186 -25.47 -8.54 -3.20
N PHE A 187 -25.08 -7.77 -4.23
CA PHE A 187 -25.89 -6.67 -4.73
C PHE A 187 -26.43 -6.95 -6.13
N LYS A 188 -27.75 -7.12 -6.23
CA LYS A 188 -28.45 -7.29 -7.52
C LYS A 188 -28.22 -6.13 -8.51
N ASN A 189 -28.06 -4.92 -7.98
CA ASN A 189 -27.89 -3.68 -8.76
C ASN A 189 -26.42 -3.24 -8.84
N TYR A 190 -25.45 -4.16 -8.71
CA TYR A 190 -24.03 -3.81 -8.84
C TYR A 190 -23.69 -3.38 -10.29
N PRO A 191 -22.93 -2.27 -10.49
CA PRO A 191 -22.58 -1.81 -11.84
C PRO A 191 -21.74 -2.84 -12.61
N LYS A 192 -22.27 -3.35 -13.72
CA LYS A 192 -21.62 -4.38 -14.55
C LYS A 192 -20.38 -3.90 -15.31
N GLU A 193 -20.26 -2.58 -15.50
CA GLU A 193 -19.14 -1.97 -16.22
C GLU A 193 -17.88 -1.86 -15.37
N ARG A 194 -18.00 -1.96 -14.05
CA ARG A 194 -16.87 -1.88 -13.12
C ARG A 194 -15.93 -3.05 -13.32
N LYS A 195 -14.66 -2.72 -13.42
CA LYS A 195 -13.54 -3.67 -13.47
C LYS A 195 -13.16 -4.13 -12.06
N ILE A 196 -12.45 -5.23 -11.95
CA ILE A 196 -11.96 -5.81 -10.72
C ILE A 196 -10.90 -4.90 -10.11
N LEU A 197 -9.89 -4.51 -10.90
CA LEU A 197 -8.70 -3.83 -10.40
C LEU A 197 -8.22 -2.70 -11.32
N ILE A 198 -7.83 -3.00 -12.56
CA ILE A 198 -7.26 -2.07 -13.52
C ILE A 198 -8.39 -1.37 -14.29
N PRO A 199 -8.52 -0.03 -14.17
CA PRO A 199 -9.53 0.73 -14.90
C PRO A 199 -9.52 0.40 -16.39
N TYR A 200 -10.72 0.19 -16.96
CA TYR A 200 -10.96 -0.12 -18.38
C TYR A 200 -10.39 -1.44 -18.92
N ILE A 201 -9.48 -2.10 -18.21
CA ILE A 201 -8.85 -3.35 -18.66
C ILE A 201 -9.46 -4.55 -17.94
N TRP A 202 -9.28 -4.65 -16.62
CA TRP A 202 -9.60 -5.86 -15.87
C TRP A 202 -10.04 -5.61 -14.45
#